data_AF-A0A6I8TC08-F1
#
_entry.id   AF-A0A6I8TC08-F1
#
_cell.length_a   1.000
_cell.length_b   1.000
_cell.length_c   1.000
_cell.angle_alpha   90.00
_cell.angle_beta   90.00
_cell.angle_gamma   90.00
#
_symmetry.space_group_name_H-M   'P 1'
#
loop_
_entity.id
_entity.type
_entity.pdbx_description
1 polymer ?
#
loop_
_entity_poly.entity_id
_entity_poly.type
_entity_poly.pdbx_seq_one_letter_code
_entity_poly.pdbx_strand_id
1 'polypeptide(L)'
;MILLSTRCFTFKILQTLLQTKFVRSVHYEAQEKHSISDHSNSSRHEIGSHKFKLQQADYDTGYLLNPENVRQIQANVEHRKGIGNIQLVHELNKQIKSLPVEESVNRNRLNDQLQEELGKIPNKTHPDVLNYGTEPKVLKYYNEKPQFGSKHVFEFSEMAKKINLFRMEKLGNFTGHKSYYLTSDLAELEQALIQYAVKKLLANKFKLITVPDILPARVIESCGMNTHGERNQIYKLNYPHETLCLSGTSEMALAGYFAGTITEESQLPLKLTAVSRCFRAETSGLHDEKGIYRVHQFTKVEMFSVCRPDQSEAILEEFRDIEVELFDALGLHFQLLDMPACELGAPAYRKYDIEAWMPGRGMYGEISSCSDCTDYQARRLGIRYRLEADDSQLRYAHTVNGTACAIPRMLIALLENFQNPDYTITIPAPLRPFMRDKKRISRKKLLPELKLTKRLTQEEIC
;
A
#
# COMPACT_ATOMS: atom_id res chain seq x y z
N MET A 1 38.39 -28.92 47.07
CA MET A 1 37.69 -29.79 46.10
C MET A 1 36.21 -29.45 46.19
N ILE A 2 35.61 -28.93 45.10
CA ILE A 2 34.29 -29.29 44.54
C ILE A 2 33.09 -29.32 45.53
N LEU A 3 31.93 -28.68 45.35
CA LEU A 3 31.33 -27.73 44.40
C LEU A 3 29.89 -27.44 44.95
N LEU A 4 29.22 -26.43 44.39
CA LEU A 4 27.76 -26.19 44.37
C LEU A 4 27.10 -25.48 45.59
N SER A 5 26.86 -24.18 45.39
CA SER A 5 25.92 -23.31 46.11
C SER A 5 25.23 -22.44 45.03
N THR A 6 23.95 -22.70 44.74
CA THR A 6 22.72 -22.06 45.26
C THR A 6 22.44 -20.61 44.83
N ARG A 7 21.35 -20.50 44.05
CA ARG A 7 20.16 -19.62 44.19
C ARG A 7 20.32 -18.10 44.29
N CYS A 8 19.56 -17.44 43.40
CA CYS A 8 18.73 -16.24 43.57
C CYS A 8 19.05 -15.31 44.73
N PHE A 9 19.42 -14.06 44.42
CA PHE A 9 19.02 -12.90 45.22
C PHE A 9 18.81 -11.66 44.34
N THR A 10 17.67 -11.03 44.59
CA THR A 10 17.27 -9.65 44.26
C THR A 10 18.29 -8.63 44.74
N PHE A 11 18.54 -7.56 43.98
CA PHE A 11 19.11 -6.33 44.54
C PHE A 11 18.56 -5.05 43.89
N LYS A 12 18.16 -4.14 44.78
CA LYS A 12 17.78 -2.74 44.55
C LYS A 12 19.04 -1.86 44.45
N ILE A 13 18.97 -0.87 43.56
CA ILE A 13 19.49 0.51 43.68
C ILE A 13 21.01 0.68 43.82
N LEU A 14 21.64 1.26 42.79
CA LEU A 14 22.52 2.43 42.97
C LEU A 14 22.35 3.41 41.80
N GLN A 15 22.20 4.67 42.18
CA GLN A 15 21.84 5.83 41.41
C GLN A 15 23.08 6.70 41.25
N THR A 16 23.58 6.97 40.04
CA THR A 16 24.38 8.20 39.77
C THR A 16 24.35 8.59 38.29
N LEU A 17 23.59 9.66 38.02
CA LEU A 17 23.80 10.77 37.08
C LEU A 17 24.61 10.55 35.78
N LEU A 18 23.89 10.63 34.65
CA LEU A 18 24.28 11.47 33.52
C LEU A 18 23.00 12.08 32.91
N GLN A 19 22.66 13.28 33.39
CA GLN A 19 21.77 14.20 32.69
C GLN A 19 22.53 14.78 31.49
N THR A 20 22.02 14.61 30.29
CA THR A 20 22.05 15.65 29.24
C THR A 20 20.99 15.37 28.18
N LYS A 21 19.92 16.17 28.24
CA LYS A 21 19.07 16.69 27.14
C LYS A 21 18.93 15.80 25.89
N PHE A 22 17.78 15.15 25.70
CA PHE A 22 17.00 15.14 24.44
C PHE A 22 15.74 14.24 24.51
N VAL A 23 14.74 14.57 25.34
CA VAL A 23 13.35 14.15 25.11
C VAL A 23 12.43 15.23 25.67
N ARG A 24 12.08 16.22 24.85
CA ARG A 24 10.93 17.10 25.07
C ARG A 24 10.20 17.25 23.74
N SER A 25 8.87 17.22 23.84
CA SER A 25 7.83 17.43 22.82
C SER A 25 7.35 16.19 22.05
N VAL A 26 6.37 15.46 22.61
CA VAL A 26 4.98 15.42 22.11
C VAL A 26 4.09 15.00 23.29
N HIS A 27 3.63 15.95 24.10
CA HIS A 27 2.49 15.77 25.00
C HIS A 27 1.63 17.03 24.87
N TYR A 28 0.43 16.87 24.31
CA TYR A 28 -0.61 17.90 24.29
C TYR A 28 -1.31 17.86 25.66
N GLU A 29 -1.12 18.90 26.47
CA GLU A 29 -1.95 19.13 27.66
C GLU A 29 -3.17 19.98 27.25
N ALA A 30 -4.36 19.37 27.31
CA ALA A 30 -5.61 20.13 27.41
C ALA A 30 -5.82 20.50 28.88
N GLN A 31 -5.81 21.80 29.19
CA GLN A 31 -6.13 22.31 30.52
C GLN A 31 -7.65 22.35 30.71
N GLU A 32 -8.18 21.52 31.61
CA GLU A 32 -9.45 21.79 32.28
C GLU A 32 -9.18 21.99 33.78
N LYS A 33 -9.33 23.24 34.24
CA LYS A 33 -9.54 23.56 35.65
C LYS A 33 -10.95 23.11 36.00
N HIS A 34 -11.15 22.26 37.00
CA HIS A 34 -12.29 22.35 37.91
C HIS A 34 -11.96 21.70 39.27
N SER A 35 -12.48 22.36 40.30
CA SER A 35 -12.25 22.21 41.73
C SER A 35 -12.74 20.88 42.32
N ILE A 36 -12.01 20.41 43.33
CA ILE A 36 -12.27 19.23 44.14
C ILE A 36 -13.50 19.45 45.03
N SER A 37 -14.47 18.54 44.95
CA SER A 37 -15.29 18.13 46.10
C SER A 37 -15.72 16.67 45.94
N ASP A 38 -15.35 15.87 46.93
CA ASP A 38 -15.65 14.44 47.08
C ASP A 38 -17.15 14.13 46.90
N HIS A 39 -17.45 13.06 46.16
CA HIS A 39 -18.29 11.97 46.67
C HIS A 39 -18.19 10.71 45.79
N SER A 40 -18.01 9.61 46.48
CA SER A 40 -17.91 8.24 46.00
C SER A 40 -19.07 7.84 45.08
N ASN A 41 -18.76 7.35 43.88
CA ASN A 41 -19.55 6.28 43.29
C ASN A 41 -18.74 5.46 42.29
N SER A 42 -18.88 4.14 42.41
CA SER A 42 -18.27 3.14 41.55
C SER A 42 -18.77 3.32 40.11
N SER A 43 -17.91 3.80 39.22
CA SER A 43 -18.12 3.71 37.77
C SER A 43 -16.90 3.04 37.16
N ARG A 44 -17.15 1.89 36.52
CA ARG A 44 -16.20 1.23 35.63
C ARG A 44 -15.65 2.27 34.67
N HIS A 45 -14.33 2.28 34.49
CA HIS A 45 -13.68 3.01 33.40
C HIS A 45 -14.25 2.53 32.05
N GLU A 46 -15.33 3.15 31.58
CA GLU A 46 -15.58 3.28 30.17
C GLU A 46 -14.45 4.18 29.64
N ILE A 47 -13.41 3.55 29.11
CA ILE A 47 -12.50 4.21 28.19
C ILE A 47 -13.40 4.72 27.07
N GLY A 48 -13.68 6.02 27.10
CA GLY A 48 -14.55 6.69 26.14
C GLY A 48 -14.08 6.36 24.74
N SER A 49 -14.81 5.47 24.07
CA SER A 49 -14.64 5.26 22.64
C SER A 49 -15.22 6.49 21.95
N HIS A 50 -14.44 7.57 21.90
CA HIS A 50 -14.65 8.59 20.90
C HIS A 50 -14.47 7.88 19.55
N LYS A 51 -15.59 7.38 18.99
CA LYS A 51 -15.62 6.87 17.63
C LYS A 51 -15.02 7.97 16.78
N PHE A 52 -13.87 7.70 16.18
CA PHE A 52 -13.30 8.56 15.16
C PHE A 52 -14.33 8.63 14.02
N LYS A 53 -15.20 9.63 14.09
CA LYS A 53 -16.12 9.99 13.02
C LYS A 53 -15.26 10.76 12.03
N LEU A 54 -14.66 10.03 11.10
CA LEU A 54 -14.11 10.64 9.90
C LEU A 54 -15.23 11.54 9.34
N GLN A 55 -14.91 12.81 9.11
CA GLN A 55 -15.86 13.73 8.48
C GLN A 55 -16.27 13.16 7.12
N GLN A 56 -17.47 13.53 6.67
CA GLN A 56 -17.89 13.21 5.31
C GLN A 56 -16.82 13.71 4.33
N ALA A 57 -16.55 12.92 3.28
CA ALA A 57 -15.58 13.28 2.26
C ALA A 57 -15.89 14.67 1.72
N ASP A 58 -14.89 15.54 1.68
CA ASP A 58 -15.00 16.79 0.95
C ASP A 58 -14.66 16.54 -0.52
N TYR A 59 -15.33 17.25 -1.41
CA TYR A 59 -15.08 17.19 -2.85
C TYR A 59 -14.82 18.60 -3.35
N ASP A 60 -14.02 18.75 -4.41
CA ASP A 60 -13.77 20.05 -5.04
C ASP A 60 -15.03 20.51 -5.80
N THR A 61 -16.06 20.93 -5.06
CA THR A 61 -17.36 21.34 -5.61
C THR A 61 -17.26 22.62 -6.43
N GLY A 62 -16.26 23.47 -6.17
CA GLY A 62 -15.93 24.62 -7.01
C GLY A 62 -15.55 24.19 -8.43
N TYR A 63 -14.77 23.13 -8.56
CA TYR A 63 -14.47 22.52 -9.85
C TYR A 63 -15.62 21.66 -10.40
N LEU A 64 -16.15 20.74 -9.60
CA LEU A 64 -17.10 19.69 -10.01
C LEU A 64 -18.51 20.20 -10.29
N LEU A 65 -18.93 21.33 -9.70
CA LEU A 65 -20.26 21.91 -9.92
C LEU A 65 -20.21 23.16 -10.83
N ASN A 66 -19.04 23.53 -11.36
CA ASN A 66 -18.93 24.60 -12.35
C ASN A 66 -19.36 24.09 -13.74
N PRO A 67 -20.43 24.65 -14.36
CA PRO A 67 -20.91 24.22 -15.67
C PRO A 67 -19.88 24.27 -16.79
N GLU A 68 -18.88 25.16 -16.69
CA GLU A 68 -17.79 25.29 -17.67
C GLU A 68 -16.89 24.05 -17.71
N ASN A 69 -16.82 23.31 -16.59
CA ASN A 69 -15.95 22.14 -16.45
C ASN A 69 -16.61 20.83 -16.91
N VAL A 70 -17.92 20.82 -17.17
CA VAL A 70 -18.67 19.57 -17.47
C VAL A 70 -18.06 18.80 -18.64
N ARG A 71 -17.72 19.48 -19.73
CA ARG A 71 -17.16 18.81 -20.94
C ARG A 71 -15.81 18.17 -20.66
N GLN A 72 -14.91 18.88 -19.96
CA GLN A 72 -13.58 18.34 -19.65
C GLN A 72 -13.63 17.21 -18.63
N ILE A 73 -14.53 17.30 -17.64
CA ILE A 73 -14.72 16.23 -16.65
C ILE A 73 -15.28 14.98 -17.34
N GLN A 74 -16.27 15.14 -18.23
CA GLN A 74 -16.82 14.04 -19.01
C GLN A 74 -15.74 13.33 -19.83
N ALA A 75 -14.95 14.09 -20.60
CA ALA A 75 -13.85 13.53 -21.38
C ALA A 75 -12.81 12.82 -20.49
N ASN A 76 -12.49 13.39 -19.33
CA ASN A 76 -11.57 12.78 -18.37
C ASN A 76 -12.11 11.43 -17.83
N VAL A 77 -13.40 11.36 -17.48
CA VAL A 77 -14.04 10.12 -17.05
C VAL A 77 -13.94 9.06 -18.16
N GLU A 78 -14.25 9.42 -19.40
CA GLU A 78 -14.21 8.52 -20.56
C GLU A 78 -12.78 8.02 -20.83
N HIS A 79 -11.79 8.91 -20.88
CA HIS A 79 -10.38 8.54 -21.08
C HIS A 79 -9.87 7.58 -20.01
N ARG A 80 -10.34 7.72 -18.77
CA ARG A 80 -9.98 6.86 -17.64
C ARG A 80 -10.82 5.59 -17.54
N LYS A 81 -11.79 5.39 -18.43
CA LYS A 81 -12.82 4.33 -18.35
C LYS A 81 -13.54 4.32 -16.99
N GLY A 82 -13.72 5.50 -16.41
CA GLY A 82 -14.38 5.70 -15.13
C GLY A 82 -15.90 5.52 -15.20
N ILE A 83 -16.52 5.33 -14.04
CA ILE A 83 -17.98 5.13 -13.92
C ILE A 83 -18.76 6.41 -13.57
N GLY A 84 -18.05 7.54 -13.44
CA GLY A 84 -18.63 8.81 -13.00
C GLY A 84 -19.63 9.40 -13.99
N ASN A 85 -20.70 10.01 -13.49
CA ASN A 85 -21.68 10.70 -14.33
C ASN A 85 -21.78 12.18 -13.95
N ILE A 86 -21.01 13.03 -14.63
CA ILE A 86 -20.97 14.46 -14.31
C ILE A 86 -22.28 15.19 -14.65
N GLN A 87 -23.04 14.71 -15.64
CA GLN A 87 -24.35 15.29 -15.96
C GLN A 87 -25.34 15.05 -14.82
N LEU A 88 -25.36 13.84 -14.26
CA LEU A 88 -26.20 13.49 -13.12
C LEU A 88 -25.80 14.30 -11.87
N VAL A 89 -24.51 14.50 -11.61
CA VAL A 89 -24.03 15.38 -10.54
C VAL A 89 -24.63 16.79 -10.66
N HIS A 90 -24.59 17.38 -11.86
CA HIS A 90 -25.18 18.70 -12.10
C HIS A 90 -26.71 18.71 -12.01
N GLU A 91 -27.37 17.65 -12.46
CA GLU A 91 -28.82 17.48 -12.36
C GLU A 91 -29.27 17.42 -10.90
N LEU A 92 -28.65 16.56 -10.09
CA LEU A 92 -28.93 16.43 -8.66
C LEU A 92 -28.73 17.76 -7.92
N ASN A 93 -27.62 18.46 -8.20
CA ASN A 93 -27.36 19.78 -7.62
C ASN A 93 -28.44 20.81 -8.00
N LYS A 94 -28.92 20.78 -9.25
CA LYS A 94 -30.01 21.65 -9.70
C LYS A 94 -31.33 21.31 -9.00
N GLN A 95 -31.66 20.02 -8.88
CA GLN A 95 -32.86 19.56 -8.17
C GLN A 95 -32.83 20.00 -6.69
N ILE A 96 -31.70 19.81 -5.98
CA ILE A 96 -31.52 20.25 -4.59
C ILE A 96 -31.74 21.76 -4.44
N LYS A 97 -31.21 22.57 -5.37
CA LYS A 97 -31.39 24.03 -5.36
C LYS A 97 -32.82 24.46 -5.65
N SER A 98 -33.58 23.67 -6.41
CA SER A 98 -34.98 23.97 -6.75
C SER A 98 -35.97 23.57 -5.65
N LEU A 99 -35.61 22.64 -4.76
CA LEU A 99 -36.49 22.21 -3.68
C LEU A 99 -36.55 23.25 -2.55
N PRO A 100 -37.75 23.55 -2.01
CA PRO A 100 -37.91 24.39 -0.82
C PRO A 100 -37.15 23.83 0.38
N VAL A 101 -36.74 24.70 1.31
CA VAL A 101 -35.97 24.32 2.50
C VAL A 101 -36.79 23.40 3.43
N GLU A 102 -38.11 23.58 3.40
CA GLU A 102 -39.09 22.80 4.16
C GLU A 102 -39.10 21.32 3.76
N GLU A 103 -38.70 20.99 2.53
CA GLU A 103 -38.54 19.62 2.02
C GLU A 103 -37.20 18.96 2.45
N SER A 104 -36.82 19.16 3.71
CA SER A 104 -35.53 18.73 4.27
C SER A 104 -35.22 17.23 4.05
N VAL A 105 -36.22 16.36 4.16
CA VAL A 105 -36.07 14.90 3.95
C VAL A 105 -35.66 14.59 2.50
N ASN A 106 -36.33 15.21 1.52
CA ASN A 106 -36.03 15.01 0.10
C ASN A 106 -34.67 15.62 -0.26
N ARG A 107 -34.37 16.81 0.28
CA ARG A 107 -33.06 17.48 0.09
C ARG A 107 -31.92 16.63 0.64
N ASN A 108 -32.08 16.04 1.83
CA ASN A 108 -31.08 15.16 2.41
C ASN A 108 -30.85 13.91 1.55
N ARG A 109 -31.94 13.27 1.08
CA ARG A 109 -31.84 12.11 0.19
C ARG A 109 -31.11 12.43 -1.12
N LEU A 110 -31.46 13.55 -1.77
CA LEU A 110 -30.76 13.99 -2.99
C LEU A 110 -29.30 14.38 -2.71
N ASN A 111 -29.02 14.96 -1.54
CA ASN A 111 -27.65 15.27 -1.14
C ASN A 111 -26.83 14.00 -0.94
N ASP A 112 -27.38 12.95 -0.31
CA ASP A 112 -26.70 11.66 -0.19
C ASP A 112 -26.38 11.05 -1.56
N GLN A 113 -27.34 11.12 -2.50
CA GLN A 113 -27.12 10.70 -3.90
C GLN A 113 -26.06 11.54 -4.60
N LEU A 114 -26.08 12.87 -4.40
CA LEU A 114 -25.06 13.76 -4.97
C LEU A 114 -23.67 13.41 -4.44
N GLN A 115 -23.55 13.12 -3.15
CA GLN A 115 -22.28 12.75 -2.51
C GLN A 115 -21.75 11.39 -3.01
N GLU A 116 -22.66 10.44 -3.28
CA GLU A 116 -22.31 9.17 -3.93
C GLU A 116 -21.79 9.38 -5.35
N GLU A 117 -22.49 10.18 -6.17
CA GLU A 117 -22.09 10.47 -7.55
C GLU A 117 -20.80 11.29 -7.65
N LEU A 118 -20.60 12.26 -6.75
CA LEU A 118 -19.32 12.98 -6.63
C LEU A 118 -18.16 12.03 -6.31
N GLY A 119 -18.41 11.04 -5.45
CA GLY A 119 -17.44 10.00 -5.10
C GLY A 119 -16.99 9.13 -6.28
N LYS A 120 -17.83 9.01 -7.32
CA LYS A 120 -17.55 8.23 -8.54
C LYS A 120 -16.71 8.99 -9.57
N ILE A 121 -16.57 10.31 -9.44
CA ILE A 121 -15.73 11.11 -10.34
C ILE A 121 -14.25 10.88 -9.98
N PRO A 122 -13.41 10.40 -10.91
CA PRO A 122 -11.99 10.19 -10.66
C PRO A 122 -11.26 11.52 -10.51
N ASN A 123 -9.99 11.44 -10.11
CA ASN A 123 -9.11 12.60 -10.11
C ASN A 123 -8.95 13.21 -11.53
N LYS A 124 -8.42 14.43 -11.59
CA LYS A 124 -7.91 15.03 -12.81
C LYS A 124 -6.77 14.16 -13.37
N THR A 125 -6.42 14.39 -14.63
CA THR A 125 -5.35 13.66 -15.33
C THR A 125 -4.28 14.63 -15.78
N HIS A 126 -3.01 14.24 -15.63
CA HIS A 126 -1.87 15.04 -16.06
C HIS A 126 -1.94 15.32 -17.58
N PRO A 127 -1.75 16.57 -18.06
CA PRO A 127 -1.86 16.91 -19.48
C PRO A 127 -0.99 16.03 -20.40
N ASP A 128 0.23 15.70 -19.98
CA ASP A 128 1.16 14.87 -20.76
C ASP A 128 0.59 13.51 -21.17
N VAL A 129 -0.26 12.90 -20.33
CA VAL A 129 -0.80 11.55 -20.60
C VAL A 129 -2.13 11.58 -21.36
N LEU A 130 -2.72 12.76 -21.58
CA LEU A 130 -3.98 12.90 -22.34
C LEU A 130 -3.80 12.59 -23.83
N ASN A 131 -2.58 12.72 -24.34
CA ASN A 131 -2.27 12.43 -25.74
C ASN A 131 -1.91 10.95 -25.95
N TYR A 132 -1.90 10.12 -24.90
CA TYR A 132 -1.56 8.70 -25.01
C TYR A 132 -2.78 7.90 -25.50
N GLY A 133 -2.52 6.76 -26.14
CA GLY A 133 -3.55 5.76 -26.42
C GLY A 133 -3.86 4.91 -25.17
N THR A 134 -4.17 3.63 -25.37
CA THR A 134 -4.39 2.68 -24.28
C THR A 134 -3.11 2.03 -23.76
N GLU A 135 -1.98 2.22 -24.47
CA GLU A 135 -0.71 1.58 -24.15
C GLU A 135 0.18 2.52 -23.32
N PRO A 136 0.95 1.98 -22.35
CA PRO A 136 1.94 2.74 -21.63
C PRO A 136 3.10 3.17 -22.52
N LYS A 137 3.65 4.35 -22.22
CA LYS A 137 4.84 4.85 -22.89
C LYS A 137 6.08 4.35 -22.16
N VAL A 138 6.92 3.59 -22.87
CA VAL A 138 8.24 3.21 -22.34
C VAL A 138 9.14 4.43 -22.30
N LEU A 139 9.55 4.83 -21.10
CA LEU A 139 10.47 5.94 -20.90
C LEU A 139 11.92 5.49 -21.06
N LYS A 140 12.27 4.34 -20.49
CA LYS A 140 13.65 3.83 -20.48
C LYS A 140 13.73 2.36 -20.13
N TYR A 141 14.70 1.67 -20.74
CA TYR A 141 15.17 0.35 -20.34
C TYR A 141 16.42 0.46 -19.47
N TYR A 142 16.53 -0.41 -18.47
CA TYR A 142 17.66 -0.49 -17.54
C TYR A 142 18.28 -1.88 -17.59
N ASN A 143 19.61 -1.93 -17.52
CA ASN A 143 20.43 -3.14 -17.67
C ASN A 143 20.14 -3.93 -18.96
N GLU A 144 20.87 -5.03 -19.17
CA GLU A 144 20.70 -5.90 -20.34
C GLU A 144 19.86 -7.14 -20.00
N LYS A 145 19.06 -7.60 -20.97
CA LYS A 145 18.37 -8.89 -20.85
C LYS A 145 19.39 -10.02 -20.62
N PRO A 146 19.18 -10.88 -19.60
CA PRO A 146 20.10 -11.99 -19.34
C PRO A 146 20.16 -12.94 -20.54
N GLN A 147 21.38 -13.31 -20.93
CA GLN A 147 21.63 -14.22 -22.04
C GLN A 147 21.89 -15.64 -21.53
N PHE A 148 20.91 -16.53 -21.69
CA PHE A 148 21.04 -17.94 -21.29
C PHE A 148 21.58 -18.84 -22.41
N GLY A 149 21.70 -18.33 -23.64
CA GLY A 149 22.14 -19.10 -24.81
C GLY A 149 21.15 -20.26 -25.11
N SER A 150 21.66 -21.44 -25.44
CA SER A 150 20.85 -22.64 -25.68
C SER A 150 20.40 -23.35 -24.40
N LYS A 151 20.64 -22.77 -23.22
CA LYS A 151 20.29 -23.40 -21.94
C LYS A 151 18.80 -23.21 -21.67
N HIS A 152 18.19 -24.23 -21.07
CA HIS A 152 16.82 -24.13 -20.61
C HIS A 152 16.72 -23.10 -19.48
N VAL A 153 15.72 -22.22 -19.58
CA VAL A 153 15.41 -21.18 -18.61
C VAL A 153 14.23 -21.67 -17.80
N PHE A 154 14.42 -21.85 -16.50
CA PHE A 154 13.36 -22.31 -15.62
C PHE A 154 12.46 -21.16 -15.20
N GLU A 155 11.16 -21.42 -15.12
CA GLU A 155 10.23 -20.55 -14.40
C GLU A 155 10.50 -20.58 -12.90
N PHE A 156 10.06 -19.54 -12.18
CA PHE A 156 10.13 -19.48 -10.71
C PHE A 156 9.62 -20.77 -10.06
N SER A 157 8.46 -21.27 -10.49
CA SER A 157 7.81 -22.42 -9.85
C SER A 157 8.63 -23.72 -10.01
N GLU A 158 9.27 -23.89 -11.18
CA GLU A 158 10.14 -25.03 -11.48
C GLU A 158 11.43 -24.97 -10.68
N MET A 159 12.08 -23.79 -10.68
CA MET A 159 13.30 -23.56 -9.92
C MET A 159 13.06 -23.76 -8.42
N ALA A 160 11.98 -23.18 -7.89
CA ALA A 160 11.63 -23.24 -6.48
C ALA A 160 11.31 -24.68 -6.02
N LYS A 161 10.73 -25.52 -6.90
CA LYS A 161 10.57 -26.96 -6.69
C LYS A 161 11.91 -27.70 -6.68
N LYS A 162 12.81 -27.42 -7.63
CA LYS A 162 14.14 -28.06 -7.71
C LYS A 162 14.98 -27.79 -6.45
N ILE A 163 14.94 -26.56 -5.93
CA ILE A 163 15.67 -26.20 -4.70
C ILE A 163 14.95 -26.61 -3.40
N ASN A 164 13.67 -27.02 -3.50
CA ASN A 164 12.85 -27.49 -2.38
C ASN A 164 12.71 -26.44 -1.25
N LEU A 165 12.43 -25.19 -1.63
CA LEU A 165 12.30 -24.05 -0.70
C LEU A 165 10.92 -23.38 -0.72
N PHE A 166 10.00 -23.92 -1.52
CA PHE A 166 8.71 -23.32 -1.82
C PHE A 166 7.62 -24.38 -1.85
N ARG A 167 6.43 -24.02 -1.42
CA ARG A 167 5.26 -24.90 -1.49
C ARG A 167 3.99 -24.12 -1.79
N MET A 168 3.30 -24.51 -2.86
CA MET A 168 1.91 -24.16 -3.17
C MET A 168 1.00 -25.39 -3.28
N GLU A 169 1.59 -26.57 -3.46
CA GLU A 169 0.86 -27.82 -3.58
C GLU A 169 0.73 -28.49 -2.20
N LYS A 170 -0.38 -29.21 -1.99
CA LYS A 170 -0.62 -30.01 -0.78
C LYS A 170 -0.48 -29.20 0.52
N LEU A 171 -0.94 -27.95 0.53
CA LEU A 171 -0.96 -27.08 1.71
C LEU A 171 -2.02 -27.43 2.76
N GLY A 172 -2.75 -28.54 2.54
CA GLY A 172 -3.91 -28.93 3.33
C GLY A 172 -5.15 -28.13 2.95
N ASN A 173 -6.32 -28.60 3.39
CA ASN A 173 -7.62 -28.02 3.06
C ASN A 173 -7.87 -26.67 3.77
N PHE A 174 -6.84 -26.05 4.35
CA PHE A 174 -6.96 -24.95 5.30
C PHE A 174 -6.53 -23.58 4.75
N THR A 175 -5.66 -23.53 3.73
CA THR A 175 -5.07 -22.25 3.26
C THR A 175 -5.71 -21.69 1.98
N GLY A 176 -6.60 -22.43 1.32
CA GLY A 176 -7.21 -22.02 0.05
C GLY A 176 -6.23 -21.97 -1.13
N HIS A 177 -6.76 -21.68 -2.32
CA HIS A 177 -5.98 -21.47 -3.55
C HIS A 177 -5.12 -20.19 -3.45
N LYS A 178 -4.10 -20.06 -4.32
CA LYS A 178 -3.18 -18.89 -4.37
C LYS A 178 -2.40 -18.59 -3.08
N SER A 179 -2.43 -19.49 -2.09
CA SER A 179 -1.58 -19.45 -0.90
C SER A 179 -0.23 -20.14 -1.14
N TYR A 180 0.81 -19.70 -0.43
CA TYR A 180 2.16 -20.23 -0.59
C TYR A 180 2.96 -20.18 0.73
N TYR A 181 3.96 -21.04 0.82
CA TYR A 181 4.99 -21.01 1.86
C TYR A 181 6.36 -20.81 1.24
N LEU A 182 7.10 -19.84 1.78
CA LEU A 182 8.55 -19.70 1.55
C LEU A 182 9.28 -20.31 2.75
N THR A 183 10.40 -20.98 2.50
CA THR A 183 11.17 -21.63 3.57
C THR A 183 12.67 -21.43 3.39
N SER A 184 13.41 -21.59 4.49
CA SER A 184 14.87 -21.44 4.55
C SER A 184 15.35 -20.21 3.78
N ASP A 185 16.15 -20.39 2.73
CA ASP A 185 16.79 -19.29 2.01
C ASP A 185 15.79 -18.41 1.23
N LEU A 186 14.60 -18.91 0.84
CA LEU A 186 13.57 -18.06 0.23
C LEU A 186 12.80 -17.23 1.26
N ALA A 187 12.59 -17.76 2.47
CA ALA A 187 12.05 -16.97 3.57
C ALA A 187 13.06 -15.91 4.03
N GLU A 188 14.35 -16.25 4.07
CA GLU A 188 15.42 -15.29 4.33
C GLU A 188 15.51 -14.23 3.22
N LEU A 189 15.31 -14.61 1.95
CA LEU A 189 15.31 -13.66 0.82
C LEU A 189 14.15 -12.65 0.90
N GLU A 190 12.96 -13.06 1.33
CA GLU A 190 11.86 -12.13 1.64
C GLU A 190 12.30 -11.10 2.69
N GLN A 191 12.87 -11.55 3.81
CA GLN A 191 13.35 -10.66 4.87
C GLN A 191 14.50 -9.76 4.41
N ALA A 192 15.38 -10.26 3.54
CA ALA A 192 16.49 -9.51 2.97
C ALA A 192 16.00 -8.39 2.04
N LEU A 193 15.01 -8.66 1.19
CA LEU A 193 14.40 -7.67 0.31
C LEU A 193 13.71 -6.56 1.12
N ILE A 194 12.98 -6.92 2.17
CA ILE A 194 12.35 -5.95 3.08
C ILE A 194 13.40 -5.03 3.71
N GLN A 195 14.44 -5.60 4.31
CA GLN A 195 15.50 -4.83 4.97
C GLN A 195 16.30 -3.99 3.98
N TYR A 196 16.57 -4.50 2.78
CA TYR A 196 17.25 -3.77 1.70
C TYR A 196 16.46 -2.53 1.29
N ALA A 197 15.16 -2.68 1.01
CA ALA A 197 14.27 -1.58 0.64
C ALA A 197 14.17 -0.55 1.79
N VAL A 198 13.87 -1.00 3.01
CA VAL A 198 13.75 -0.11 4.17
C VAL A 198 15.06 0.66 4.42
N LYS A 199 16.23 0.00 4.31
CA LYS A 199 17.53 0.69 4.47
C LYS A 199 17.70 1.82 3.46
N LYS A 200 17.31 1.62 2.20
CA LYS A 200 17.36 2.66 1.16
C LYS A 200 16.42 3.83 1.51
N LEU A 201 15.20 3.54 1.94
CA LEU A 201 14.21 4.56 2.30
C LEU A 201 14.64 5.39 3.51
N LEU A 202 15.21 4.77 4.54
CA LEU A 202 15.76 5.48 5.70
C LEU A 202 16.92 6.41 5.30
N ALA A 203 17.78 5.99 4.37
CA ALA A 203 18.82 6.85 3.81
C ALA A 203 18.23 8.07 3.08
N ASN A 204 17.10 7.89 2.41
CA ASN A 204 16.29 8.93 1.75
C ASN A 204 15.31 9.67 2.68
N LYS A 205 15.56 9.65 3.99
CA LYS A 205 14.85 10.43 5.02
C LYS A 205 13.37 10.07 5.21
N PHE A 206 12.96 8.88 4.80
CA PHE A 206 11.67 8.34 5.20
C PHE A 206 11.70 7.97 6.68
N LYS A 207 10.56 8.16 7.37
CA LYS A 207 10.34 7.64 8.71
C LYS A 207 9.65 6.29 8.61
N LEU A 208 10.27 5.25 9.15
CA LEU A 208 9.66 3.92 9.24
C LEU A 208 8.60 3.90 10.34
N ILE A 209 7.40 3.45 10.00
CA ILE A 209 6.28 3.27 10.92
C ILE A 209 5.62 1.90 10.69
N THR A 210 5.12 1.30 11.76
CA THR A 210 4.29 0.08 11.70
C THR A 210 2.81 0.45 11.67
N VAL A 211 2.03 -0.18 10.79
CA VAL A 211 0.63 0.18 10.54
C VAL A 211 -0.31 -1.00 10.74
N PRO A 212 -1.61 -0.77 11.04
CA PRO A 212 -2.61 -1.83 11.08
C PRO A 212 -3.00 -2.28 9.66
N ASP A 213 -3.22 -3.60 9.49
CA ASP A 213 -3.71 -4.16 8.22
C ASP A 213 -5.25 -4.23 8.16
N ILE A 214 -5.94 -4.12 9.30
CA ILE A 214 -7.40 -4.10 9.41
C ILE A 214 -7.86 -2.64 9.51
N LEU A 215 -8.60 -2.17 8.52
CA LEU A 215 -9.03 -0.78 8.40
C LEU A 215 -10.56 -0.68 8.26
N PRO A 216 -11.18 0.42 8.72
CA PRO A 216 -12.56 0.74 8.36
C PRO A 216 -12.71 0.87 6.84
N ALA A 217 -13.81 0.35 6.28
CA ALA A 217 -14.11 0.43 4.85
C ALA A 217 -13.99 1.86 4.28
N ARG A 218 -14.48 2.85 5.04
CA ARG A 218 -14.42 4.27 4.66
C ARG A 218 -13.01 4.80 4.39
N VAL A 219 -11.97 4.26 5.05
CA VAL A 219 -10.58 4.69 4.82
C VAL A 219 -10.10 4.16 3.47
N ILE A 220 -10.43 2.90 3.16
CA ILE A 220 -10.10 2.25 1.88
C ILE A 220 -10.82 2.98 0.72
N GLU A 221 -12.10 3.30 0.91
CA GLU A 221 -12.91 4.06 -0.07
C GLU A 221 -12.35 5.46 -0.31
N SER A 222 -11.92 6.14 0.75
CA SER A 222 -11.31 7.46 0.65
C SER A 222 -9.98 7.45 -0.11
N CYS A 223 -9.30 6.30 -0.16
CA CYS A 223 -8.10 6.10 -0.98
C CYS A 223 -8.42 5.75 -2.45
N GLY A 224 -9.71 5.60 -2.81
CA GLY A 224 -10.15 5.35 -4.18
C GLY A 224 -10.41 3.88 -4.52
N MET A 225 -10.50 2.99 -3.53
CA MET A 225 -10.89 1.59 -3.74
C MET A 225 -12.32 1.32 -3.27
N ASN A 226 -13.16 0.83 -4.17
CA ASN A 226 -14.54 0.47 -3.85
C ASN A 226 -14.58 -0.79 -2.96
N THR A 227 -15.30 -0.71 -1.83
CA THR A 227 -15.52 -1.88 -0.96
C THR A 227 -16.89 -2.53 -1.18
N HIS A 228 -17.76 -1.98 -2.00
CA HIS A 228 -19.10 -2.51 -2.29
C HIS A 228 -19.10 -3.53 -3.44
N GLY A 229 -20.20 -4.30 -3.54
CA GLY A 229 -20.38 -5.33 -4.56
C GLY A 229 -19.73 -6.68 -4.22
N GLU A 230 -20.11 -7.72 -4.97
CA GLU A 230 -19.68 -9.11 -4.74
C GLU A 230 -18.31 -9.45 -5.38
N ARG A 231 -17.94 -8.78 -6.47
CA ARG A 231 -16.65 -8.95 -7.17
C ARG A 231 -15.69 -7.80 -6.86
N ASN A 232 -15.34 -7.64 -5.59
CA ASN A 232 -14.37 -6.63 -5.15
C ASN A 232 -13.03 -7.29 -4.78
N GLN A 233 -11.96 -6.49 -4.75
CA GLN A 233 -10.61 -6.95 -4.41
C GLN A 233 -10.34 -6.98 -2.90
N ILE A 234 -11.35 -6.67 -2.06
CA ILE A 234 -11.18 -6.37 -0.63
C ILE A 234 -11.80 -7.47 0.23
N TYR A 235 -11.00 -8.10 1.08
CA TYR A 235 -11.55 -8.99 2.10
C TYR A 235 -12.25 -8.18 3.20
N LYS A 236 -13.48 -8.58 3.53
CA LYS A 236 -14.28 -8.00 4.62
C LYS A 236 -14.30 -8.91 5.82
N LEU A 237 -14.24 -8.32 7.01
CA LEU A 237 -14.41 -9.03 8.27
C LEU A 237 -15.86 -8.95 8.73
N ASN A 238 -16.37 -10.06 9.26
CA ASN A 238 -17.66 -10.06 9.94
C ASN A 238 -17.49 -9.45 11.34
N TYR A 239 -17.62 -8.13 11.44
CA TYR A 239 -17.52 -7.39 12.69
C TYR A 239 -18.83 -6.67 13.00
N PRO A 240 -19.39 -6.81 14.22
CA PRO A 240 -20.60 -6.10 14.61
C PRO A 240 -20.40 -4.57 14.56
N HIS A 241 -21.41 -3.84 14.06
CA HIS A 241 -21.51 -2.38 14.13
C HIS A 241 -20.60 -1.54 13.21
N GLU A 242 -19.63 -2.13 12.51
CA GLU A 242 -18.79 -1.43 11.53
C GLU A 242 -18.21 -2.39 10.50
N THR A 243 -18.16 -1.98 9.22
CA THR A 243 -17.48 -2.76 8.18
C THR A 243 -15.98 -2.55 8.28
N LEU A 244 -15.27 -3.60 8.72
CA LEU A 244 -13.82 -3.68 8.71
C LEU A 244 -13.33 -4.51 7.52
N CYS A 245 -12.19 -4.12 6.97
CA CYS A 245 -11.60 -4.70 5.78
C CYS A 245 -10.11 -4.96 5.98
N LEU A 246 -9.58 -5.98 5.31
CA LEU A 246 -8.13 -6.15 5.17
C LEU A 246 -7.62 -5.26 4.05
N SER A 247 -6.56 -4.50 4.32
CA SER A 247 -5.97 -3.58 3.35
C SER A 247 -5.18 -4.31 2.25
N GLY A 248 -5.27 -3.78 1.02
CA GLY A 248 -4.51 -4.27 -0.12
C GLY A 248 -3.11 -3.65 -0.27
N THR A 249 -2.77 -2.72 0.62
CA THR A 249 -1.52 -1.95 0.70
C THR A 249 -1.49 -1.13 2.00
N SER A 250 -0.29 -0.91 2.58
CA SER A 250 -0.11 0.00 3.72
C SER A 250 -0.35 1.47 3.39
N GLU A 251 -0.41 1.85 2.11
CA GLU A 251 -0.85 3.19 1.66
C GLU A 251 -2.14 3.63 2.38
N MET A 252 -3.13 2.74 2.46
CA MET A 252 -4.43 3.04 3.05
C MET A 252 -4.33 3.34 4.54
N ALA A 253 -3.45 2.61 5.25
CA ALA A 253 -3.21 2.84 6.66
C ALA A 253 -2.38 4.11 6.91
N LEU A 254 -1.41 4.40 6.03
CA LEU A 254 -0.62 5.63 6.06
C LEU A 254 -1.47 6.87 5.75
N ALA A 255 -2.36 6.79 4.78
CA ALA A 255 -3.33 7.85 4.50
C ALA A 255 -4.31 8.02 5.69
N GLY A 256 -4.79 6.90 6.25
CA GLY A 256 -5.61 6.89 7.46
C GLY A 256 -4.93 7.49 8.69
N TYR A 257 -3.61 7.35 8.83
CA TYR A 257 -2.81 7.96 9.90
C TYR A 257 -2.88 9.50 9.87
N PHE A 258 -3.02 10.10 8.68
CA PHE A 258 -3.17 11.54 8.50
C PHE A 258 -4.63 12.01 8.48
N ALA A 259 -5.60 11.11 8.56
CA ALA A 259 -7.00 11.45 8.40
C ALA A 259 -7.48 12.44 9.48
N GLY A 260 -8.13 13.53 9.06
CA GLY A 260 -8.62 14.60 9.92
C GLY A 260 -7.53 15.44 10.59
N THR A 261 -6.27 15.34 10.15
CA THR A 261 -5.15 16.08 10.74
C THR A 261 -4.89 17.41 10.03
N ILE A 262 -4.33 18.36 10.78
CA ILE A 262 -3.77 19.62 10.26
C ILE A 262 -2.27 19.60 10.59
N THR A 263 -1.43 19.63 9.58
CA THR A 263 0.04 19.68 9.72
C THR A 263 0.54 21.12 9.55
N GLU A 264 1.64 21.48 10.21
CA GLU A 264 2.29 22.78 9.99
C GLU A 264 3.08 22.77 8.67
N GLU A 265 3.01 23.85 7.87
CA GLU A 265 3.65 23.92 6.55
C GLU A 265 5.16 23.63 6.58
N SER A 266 5.89 24.15 7.58
CA SER A 266 7.31 23.86 7.82
C SER A 266 7.68 22.38 7.97
N GLN A 267 6.71 21.51 8.27
CA GLN A 267 6.95 20.06 8.41
C GLN A 267 6.82 19.31 7.07
N LEU A 268 6.34 19.98 6.02
CA LEU A 268 6.14 19.38 4.70
C LEU A 268 7.40 19.48 3.82
N PRO A 269 7.75 18.43 3.05
CA PRO A 269 7.00 17.19 2.89
C PRO A 269 7.29 16.18 4.01
N LEU A 270 6.24 15.49 4.46
CA LEU A 270 6.38 14.32 5.32
C LEU A 270 6.55 13.07 4.45
N LYS A 271 7.57 12.25 4.74
CA LYS A 271 7.84 10.99 4.04
C LYS A 271 7.81 9.83 5.03
N LEU A 272 6.86 8.91 4.87
CA LEU A 272 6.67 7.72 5.70
C LEU A 272 6.87 6.45 4.88
N THR A 273 7.41 5.42 5.51
CA THR A 273 7.45 4.08 4.94
C THR A 273 6.90 3.05 5.92
N ALA A 274 6.21 2.05 5.40
CA ALA A 274 5.69 0.95 6.18
C ALA A 274 5.88 -0.39 5.47
N VAL A 275 6.18 -1.43 6.25
CA VAL A 275 6.15 -2.82 5.80
C VAL A 275 4.85 -3.43 6.30
N SER A 276 4.06 -4.02 5.41
CA SER A 276 2.79 -4.63 5.82
C SER A 276 2.41 -5.84 4.99
N ARG A 277 1.41 -6.59 5.49
CA ARG A 277 0.79 -7.66 4.72
C ARG A 277 -0.36 -7.08 3.92
N CYS A 278 -0.30 -7.29 2.61
CA CYS A 278 -1.30 -6.87 1.66
C CYS A 278 -2.24 -8.04 1.36
N PHE A 279 -3.55 -7.80 1.39
CA PHE A 279 -4.58 -8.79 1.13
C PHE A 279 -5.43 -8.40 -0.08
N ARG A 280 -5.53 -9.28 -1.08
CA ARG A 280 -6.30 -9.02 -2.31
C ARG A 280 -7.13 -10.24 -2.71
N ALA A 281 -8.42 -10.07 -2.96
CA ALA A 281 -9.32 -11.18 -3.26
C ALA A 281 -9.04 -11.83 -4.63
N GLU A 282 -8.42 -11.10 -5.56
CA GLU A 282 -7.87 -11.59 -6.83
C GLU A 282 -8.76 -12.60 -7.56
N THR A 283 -9.97 -12.14 -7.91
CA THR A 283 -11.05 -12.95 -8.50
C THR A 283 -10.80 -13.41 -9.94
N SER A 284 -9.66 -13.05 -10.55
CA SER A 284 -9.26 -13.46 -11.91
C SER A 284 -8.55 -14.82 -11.92
N GLY A 285 -8.71 -15.56 -13.02
CA GLY A 285 -8.11 -16.87 -13.27
C GLY A 285 -7.25 -16.92 -14.52
N LEU A 286 -6.62 -15.80 -14.90
CA LEU A 286 -5.85 -15.72 -16.15
C LEU A 286 -4.58 -16.57 -16.05
N HIS A 287 -4.14 -17.10 -17.19
CA HIS A 287 -2.95 -17.97 -17.25
C HIS A 287 -1.68 -17.29 -16.72
N ASP A 288 -1.53 -15.99 -16.99
CA ASP A 288 -0.35 -15.19 -16.60
C ASP A 288 -0.28 -14.92 -15.10
N GLU A 289 -1.33 -15.27 -14.35
CA GLU A 289 -1.46 -15.08 -12.91
C GLU A 289 -1.03 -16.31 -12.10
N LYS A 290 -0.53 -17.37 -12.77
CA LYS A 290 -0.06 -18.60 -12.13
C LYS A 290 1.12 -18.39 -11.17
N GLY A 291 1.21 -19.25 -10.17
CA GLY A 291 2.28 -19.24 -9.17
C GLY A 291 2.09 -18.12 -8.14
N ILE A 292 3.19 -17.50 -7.71
CA ILE A 292 3.11 -16.37 -6.77
C ILE A 292 2.93 -15.00 -7.44
N TYR A 293 2.71 -14.96 -8.75
CA TYR A 293 2.61 -13.69 -9.50
C TYR A 293 1.40 -12.85 -9.06
N ARG A 294 0.28 -13.52 -8.74
CA ARG A 294 -0.94 -12.94 -8.18
C ARG A 294 -1.47 -13.86 -7.07
N VAL A 295 -1.42 -13.36 -5.83
CA VAL A 295 -1.70 -14.14 -4.61
C VAL A 295 -2.58 -13.35 -3.67
N HIS A 296 -3.30 -14.05 -2.79
CA HIS A 296 -4.22 -13.40 -1.85
C HIS A 296 -3.52 -12.61 -0.75
N GLN A 297 -2.29 -13.00 -0.42
CA GLN A 297 -1.55 -12.41 0.69
C GLN A 297 -0.07 -12.29 0.33
N PHE A 298 0.50 -11.11 0.51
CA PHE A 298 1.92 -10.88 0.27
C PHE A 298 2.46 -9.73 1.13
N THR A 299 3.77 -9.62 1.22
CA THR A 299 4.43 -8.53 1.93
C THR A 299 4.84 -7.43 0.96
N LYS A 300 4.65 -6.17 1.34
CA LYS A 300 5.06 -4.99 0.55
C LYS A 300 5.77 -3.96 1.44
N VAL A 301 6.76 -3.28 0.88
CA VAL A 301 7.37 -2.08 1.48
C VAL A 301 6.87 -0.86 0.72
N GLU A 302 6.19 0.04 1.42
CA GLU A 302 5.51 1.20 0.85
C GLU A 302 6.21 2.51 1.16
N MET A 303 6.16 3.43 0.21
CA MET A 303 6.49 4.85 0.34
C MET A 303 5.21 5.66 0.32
N PHE A 304 5.09 6.64 1.21
CA PHE A 304 3.96 7.56 1.25
C PHE A 304 4.43 8.96 1.64
N SER A 305 3.91 9.98 0.97
CA SER A 305 4.17 11.37 1.31
C SER A 305 2.90 12.19 1.42
N VAL A 306 2.92 13.11 2.39
CA VAL A 306 2.00 14.26 2.47
C VAL A 306 2.83 15.50 2.22
N CYS A 307 2.41 16.33 1.27
CA CYS A 307 3.19 17.47 0.80
C CYS A 307 2.29 18.64 0.36
N ARG A 308 2.90 19.77 0.03
CA ARG A 308 2.18 20.89 -0.58
C ARG A 308 1.91 20.63 -2.07
N PRO A 309 0.92 21.32 -2.66
CA PRO A 309 0.61 21.20 -4.08
C PRO A 309 1.79 21.46 -5.03
N ASP A 310 2.67 22.40 -4.71
CA ASP A 310 3.86 22.76 -5.50
C ASP A 310 4.99 21.71 -5.41
N GLN A 311 4.85 20.70 -4.54
CA GLN A 311 5.88 19.70 -4.28
C GLN A 311 5.56 18.32 -4.84
N SER A 312 4.29 17.99 -5.11
CA SER A 312 3.86 16.60 -5.36
C SER A 312 4.49 15.99 -6.60
N GLU A 313 4.63 16.76 -7.68
CA GLU A 313 5.28 16.32 -8.91
C GLU A 313 6.75 15.94 -8.66
N ALA A 314 7.52 16.82 -8.00
CA ALA A 314 8.92 16.54 -7.67
C ALA A 314 9.09 15.32 -6.75
N ILE A 315 8.14 15.09 -5.84
CA ILE A 315 8.15 13.93 -4.95
C ILE A 315 7.82 12.64 -5.69
N LEU A 316 6.90 12.67 -6.67
CA LEU A 316 6.64 11.54 -7.54
C LEU A 316 7.91 11.13 -8.31
N GLU A 317 8.62 12.11 -8.86
CA GLU A 317 9.91 11.89 -9.53
C GLU A 317 10.96 11.30 -8.56
N GLU A 318 11.03 11.81 -7.32
CA GLU A 318 11.91 11.24 -6.27
C GLU A 318 11.57 9.76 -5.98
N PHE A 319 10.28 9.43 -5.83
CA PHE A 319 9.84 8.06 -5.55
C PHE A 319 10.19 7.12 -6.70
N ARG A 320 9.90 7.53 -7.94
CA ARG A 320 10.28 6.79 -9.14
C ARG A 320 11.77 6.53 -9.20
N ASP A 321 12.59 7.54 -8.92
CA ASP A 321 14.05 7.39 -8.98
C ASP A 321 14.58 6.45 -7.89
N ILE A 322 14.00 6.48 -6.68
CA ILE A 322 14.29 5.51 -5.62
C ILE A 322 13.97 4.08 -6.06
N GLU A 323 12.82 3.86 -6.71
CA GLU A 323 12.42 2.55 -7.24
C GLU A 323 13.40 2.06 -8.31
N VAL A 324 13.75 2.92 -9.27
CA VAL A 324 14.77 2.64 -10.30
C VAL A 324 16.10 2.25 -9.65
N GLU A 325 16.60 3.03 -8.69
CA GLU A 325 17.86 2.76 -8.01
C GLU A 325 17.84 1.43 -7.24
N LEU A 326 16.71 1.09 -6.61
CA LEU A 326 16.55 -0.17 -5.89
C LEU A 326 16.71 -1.37 -6.83
N PHE A 327 16.10 -1.33 -8.01
CA PHE A 327 16.10 -2.46 -8.95
C PHE A 327 17.35 -2.50 -9.82
N ASP A 328 17.90 -1.34 -10.18
CA ASP A 328 19.15 -1.23 -10.94
C ASP A 328 20.33 -1.79 -10.15
N ALA A 329 20.44 -1.44 -8.86
CA ALA A 329 21.49 -1.96 -7.99
C ALA A 329 21.41 -3.49 -7.82
N LEU A 330 20.21 -4.09 -7.93
CA LEU A 330 20.04 -5.55 -7.92
C LEU A 330 20.49 -6.21 -9.22
N GLY A 331 20.75 -5.43 -10.29
CA GLY A 331 21.13 -5.93 -11.61
C GLY A 331 19.97 -6.54 -12.39
N LEU A 332 18.73 -6.14 -12.09
CA LEU A 332 17.56 -6.59 -12.84
C LEU A 332 17.47 -5.85 -14.17
N HIS A 333 17.04 -6.56 -15.21
CA HIS A 333 16.60 -5.91 -16.44
C HIS A 333 15.12 -5.52 -16.31
N PHE A 334 14.82 -4.24 -16.49
CA PHE A 334 13.47 -3.71 -16.35
C PHE A 334 13.22 -2.51 -17.26
N GLN A 335 11.95 -2.14 -17.38
CA GLN A 335 11.49 -0.95 -18.10
C GLN A 335 10.70 -0.03 -17.17
N LEU A 336 10.91 1.27 -17.33
CA LEU A 336 10.13 2.33 -16.68
C LEU A 336 9.05 2.81 -17.65
N LEU A 337 7.81 2.86 -17.19
CA LEU A 337 6.62 3.17 -17.96
C LEU A 337 5.91 4.41 -17.41
N ASP A 338 5.46 5.29 -18.30
CA ASP A 338 4.50 6.36 -18.01
C ASP A 338 3.10 5.89 -18.42
N MET A 339 2.19 5.78 -17.45
CA MET A 339 0.94 5.06 -17.62
C MET A 339 -0.12 5.90 -18.34
N PRO A 340 -0.92 5.30 -19.24
CA PRO A 340 -1.98 6.01 -19.95
C PRO A 340 -3.15 6.31 -19.02
N ALA A 341 -4.01 7.27 -19.41
CA ALA A 341 -5.14 7.70 -18.60
C ALA A 341 -6.04 6.55 -18.12
N CYS A 342 -6.26 5.52 -18.94
CA CYS A 342 -7.09 4.38 -18.59
C CYS A 342 -6.52 3.44 -17.52
N GLU A 343 -5.23 3.57 -17.17
CA GLU A 343 -4.53 2.75 -16.17
C GLU A 343 -4.20 3.54 -14.88
N LEU A 344 -4.68 4.78 -14.75
CA LEU A 344 -4.46 5.62 -13.55
C LEU A 344 -5.35 5.23 -12.35
N GLY A 345 -6.36 4.39 -12.56
CA GLY A 345 -7.40 4.14 -11.56
C GLY A 345 -8.21 5.39 -11.23
N ALA A 346 -8.84 5.44 -10.06
CA ALA A 346 -9.58 6.63 -9.61
C ALA A 346 -8.69 7.74 -9.00
N PRO A 347 -7.70 7.46 -8.13
CA PRO A 347 -7.02 8.51 -7.38
C PRO A 347 -5.83 9.16 -8.11
N ALA A 348 -5.11 8.46 -8.99
CA ALA A 348 -3.85 8.97 -9.52
C ALA A 348 -4.06 10.10 -10.55
N TYR A 349 -3.34 11.20 -10.39
CA TYR A 349 -3.19 12.27 -11.38
C TYR A 349 -2.15 11.90 -12.45
N ARG A 350 -1.05 11.28 -12.02
CA ARG A 350 0.03 10.70 -12.84
C ARG A 350 0.54 9.44 -12.16
N LYS A 351 0.96 8.43 -12.94
CA LYS A 351 1.44 7.14 -12.44
C LYS A 351 2.60 6.63 -13.28
N TYR A 352 3.63 6.14 -12.63
CA TYR A 352 4.71 5.39 -13.24
C TYR A 352 4.69 3.94 -12.76
N ASP A 353 4.92 3.01 -13.69
CA ASP A 353 5.12 1.60 -13.36
C ASP A 353 6.53 1.17 -13.75
N ILE A 354 7.08 0.22 -12.99
CA ILE A 354 8.33 -0.46 -13.34
C ILE A 354 8.04 -1.94 -13.52
N GLU A 355 8.37 -2.46 -14.70
CA GLU A 355 8.21 -3.87 -15.01
C GLU A 355 9.56 -4.56 -15.21
N ALA A 356 9.80 -5.62 -14.44
CA ALA A 356 11.02 -6.43 -14.58
C ALA A 356 10.80 -7.56 -15.57
N TRP A 357 11.83 -7.85 -16.36
CA TRP A 357 11.86 -9.00 -17.23
C TRP A 357 11.88 -10.29 -16.41
N MET A 358 11.01 -11.24 -16.75
CA MET A 358 10.90 -12.55 -16.12
C MET A 358 11.25 -13.63 -17.16
N PRO A 359 12.54 -14.04 -17.26
CA PRO A 359 13.02 -14.91 -18.33
C PRO A 359 12.25 -16.21 -18.52
N GLY A 360 11.83 -16.86 -17.43
CA GLY A 360 11.08 -18.11 -17.48
C GLY A 360 9.66 -17.89 -17.99
N ARG A 361 9.03 -16.77 -17.63
CA ARG A 361 7.70 -16.38 -18.13
C ARG A 361 7.72 -15.81 -19.54
N GLY A 362 8.87 -15.30 -19.99
CA GLY A 362 9.02 -14.67 -21.31
C GLY A 362 8.31 -13.32 -21.46
N MET A 363 8.06 -12.61 -20.35
CA MET A 363 7.36 -11.32 -20.34
C MET A 363 7.96 -10.35 -19.31
N TYR A 364 7.62 -9.07 -19.44
CA TYR A 364 7.78 -8.10 -18.36
C TYR A 364 6.62 -8.23 -17.38
N GLY A 365 6.89 -8.05 -16.09
CA GLY A 365 5.86 -7.98 -15.05
C GLY A 365 6.12 -6.84 -14.08
N GLU A 366 5.08 -6.05 -13.82
CA GLU A 366 5.09 -4.92 -12.87
C GLU A 366 5.60 -5.35 -11.50
N ILE A 367 6.71 -4.79 -11.04
CA ILE A 367 7.28 -5.03 -9.70
C ILE A 367 7.10 -3.82 -8.77
N SER A 368 6.75 -2.66 -9.35
CA SER A 368 6.56 -1.41 -8.63
C SER A 368 5.61 -0.48 -9.39
N SER A 369 4.98 0.42 -8.64
CA SER A 369 4.28 1.59 -9.15
C SER A 369 4.34 2.73 -8.14
N CYS A 370 4.34 3.97 -8.64
CA CYS A 370 4.20 5.19 -7.85
C CYS A 370 3.20 6.15 -8.50
N SER A 371 2.47 6.90 -7.68
CA SER A 371 1.37 7.75 -8.10
C SER A 371 1.33 9.06 -7.32
N ASP A 372 1.18 10.18 -8.04
CA ASP A 372 0.73 11.44 -7.45
C ASP A 372 -0.79 11.43 -7.42
N CYS A 373 -1.40 11.51 -6.24
CA CYS A 373 -2.85 11.55 -6.07
C CYS A 373 -3.38 12.97 -5.90
N THR A 374 -2.52 13.99 -5.94
CA THR A 374 -2.85 15.38 -5.65
C THR A 374 -3.71 15.48 -4.37
N ASP A 375 -4.78 16.27 -4.37
CA ASP A 375 -5.67 16.40 -3.23
C ASP A 375 -6.81 15.35 -3.17
N TYR A 376 -6.84 14.34 -4.05
CA TYR A 376 -7.94 13.37 -4.15
C TYR A 376 -8.21 12.65 -2.83
N GLN A 377 -7.14 12.08 -2.24
CA GLN A 377 -7.22 11.36 -0.96
C GLN A 377 -7.32 12.34 0.21
N ALA A 378 -6.58 13.45 0.13
CA ALA A 378 -6.54 14.47 1.18
C ALA A 378 -7.92 15.09 1.42
N ARG A 379 -8.69 15.38 0.38
CA ARG A 379 -10.06 15.89 0.51
C ARG A 379 -11.01 14.89 1.15
N ARG A 380 -10.93 13.63 0.73
CA ARG A 380 -11.77 12.54 1.25
C ARG A 380 -11.45 12.19 2.70
N LEU A 381 -10.19 12.32 3.11
CA LEU A 381 -9.72 12.02 4.46
C LEU A 381 -9.61 13.25 5.37
N GLY A 382 -9.81 14.47 4.85
CA GLY A 382 -9.65 15.70 5.62
C GLY A 382 -8.20 16.01 5.99
N ILE A 383 -7.22 15.66 5.15
CA ILE A 383 -5.79 15.91 5.38
C ILE A 383 -5.47 17.35 4.95
N ARG A 384 -5.15 18.21 5.91
CA ARG A 384 -4.88 19.63 5.66
C ARG A 384 -3.53 20.06 6.22
N TYR A 385 -3.06 21.21 5.78
CA TYR A 385 -1.96 21.94 6.40
C TYR A 385 -2.32 23.40 6.60
N ARG A 386 -1.68 24.02 7.60
CA ARG A 386 -1.81 25.44 7.91
C ARG A 386 -0.76 26.22 7.15
N LEU A 387 -1.16 27.31 6.49
CA LEU A 387 -0.22 28.17 5.77
C LEU A 387 0.57 29.03 6.76
N GLU A 388 1.88 29.08 6.61
CA GLU A 388 2.75 29.98 7.40
C GLU A 388 2.46 31.46 7.13
N ALA A 389 2.07 31.79 5.89
CA ALA A 389 1.73 33.16 5.52
C ALA A 389 0.44 33.66 6.19
N ASP A 390 -0.45 32.74 6.59
CA ASP A 390 -1.72 33.04 7.27
C ASP A 390 -2.20 31.82 8.05
N ASP A 391 -1.92 31.82 9.36
CA ASP A 391 -2.28 30.74 10.27
C ASP A 391 -3.79 30.46 10.35
N SER A 392 -4.66 31.37 9.87
CA SER A 392 -6.10 31.13 9.82
C SER A 392 -6.53 30.29 8.61
N GLN A 393 -5.68 30.19 7.58
CA GLN A 393 -5.98 29.48 6.34
C GLN A 393 -5.47 28.04 6.39
N LEU A 394 -6.39 27.11 6.12
CA LEU A 394 -6.09 25.70 5.93
C LEU A 394 -6.20 25.34 4.44
N ARG A 395 -5.24 24.58 3.94
CA ARG A 395 -5.28 24.02 2.58
C ARG A 395 -5.23 22.50 2.64
N TYR A 396 -5.84 21.86 1.65
CA TYR A 396 -5.66 20.43 1.45
C TYR A 396 -4.24 20.14 0.99
N ALA A 397 -3.63 19.13 1.60
CA ALA A 397 -2.34 18.63 1.17
C ALA A 397 -2.46 17.82 -0.13
N HIS A 398 -1.34 17.53 -0.76
CA HIS A 398 -1.24 16.48 -1.78
C HIS A 398 -0.68 15.19 -1.18
N THR A 399 -1.08 14.05 -1.72
CA THR A 399 -0.54 12.74 -1.35
C THR A 399 0.17 12.06 -2.52
N VAL A 400 1.30 11.42 -2.24
CA VAL A 400 2.08 10.64 -3.21
C VAL A 400 2.38 9.28 -2.60
N ASN A 401 2.20 8.19 -3.35
CA ASN A 401 2.52 6.83 -2.90
C ASN A 401 3.47 6.14 -3.89
N GLY A 402 4.19 5.11 -3.43
CA GLY A 402 5.07 4.31 -4.27
C GLY A 402 5.46 2.98 -3.64
N THR A 403 5.74 1.97 -4.47
CA THR A 403 6.03 0.60 -4.04
C THR A 403 7.54 0.35 -4.06
N ALA A 404 8.23 0.52 -2.94
CA ALA A 404 9.67 0.23 -2.90
C ALA A 404 9.99 -1.26 -3.14
N CYS A 405 9.12 -2.18 -2.70
CA CYS A 405 9.33 -3.61 -2.92
C CYS A 405 8.04 -4.43 -2.77
N ALA A 406 7.56 -5.06 -3.84
CA ALA A 406 6.51 -6.08 -3.79
C ALA A 406 7.12 -7.49 -3.85
N ILE A 407 7.12 -8.18 -2.70
CA ILE A 407 7.92 -9.41 -2.52
C ILE A 407 7.67 -10.51 -3.56
N PRO A 408 6.42 -10.89 -3.91
CA PRO A 408 6.21 -12.06 -4.76
C PRO A 408 6.83 -11.91 -6.15
N ARG A 409 6.59 -10.77 -6.81
CA ARG A 409 7.10 -10.50 -8.16
C ARG A 409 8.61 -10.21 -8.14
N MET A 410 9.13 -9.63 -7.06
CA MET A 410 10.58 -9.51 -6.85
C MET A 410 11.27 -10.87 -6.72
N LEU A 411 10.66 -11.82 -6.01
CA LEU A 411 11.18 -13.19 -5.92
C LEU A 411 11.18 -13.88 -7.28
N ILE A 412 10.12 -13.71 -8.08
CA ILE A 412 10.08 -14.24 -9.46
C ILE A 412 11.22 -13.64 -10.29
N ALA A 413 11.31 -12.31 -10.34
CA ALA A 413 12.33 -11.61 -11.12
C ALA A 413 13.75 -12.05 -10.69
N LEU A 414 14.04 -12.11 -9.39
CA LEU A 414 15.36 -12.51 -8.91
C LEU A 414 15.70 -13.97 -9.24
N LEU A 415 14.78 -14.91 -8.98
CA LEU A 415 15.07 -16.31 -9.20
C LEU A 415 15.25 -16.62 -10.68
N GLU A 416 14.44 -16.01 -11.55
CA GLU A 416 14.52 -16.27 -12.98
C GLU A 416 15.71 -15.57 -13.63
N ASN A 417 16.10 -14.36 -13.20
CA ASN A 417 17.25 -13.65 -13.77
C ASN A 417 18.61 -14.20 -13.27
N PHE A 418 18.67 -14.72 -12.03
CA PHE A 418 19.93 -15.13 -11.41
C PHE A 418 20.10 -16.65 -11.26
N GLN A 419 19.29 -17.45 -11.96
CA GLN A 419 19.43 -18.91 -11.99
C GLN A 419 20.72 -19.38 -12.68
N ASN A 420 21.27 -20.49 -12.19
CA ASN A 420 22.46 -21.13 -12.74
C ASN A 420 22.13 -22.55 -13.26
N PRO A 421 22.98 -23.12 -14.14
CA PRO A 421 22.76 -24.47 -14.70
C PRO A 421 22.75 -25.60 -13.67
N ASP A 422 23.36 -25.40 -12.50
CA ASP A 422 23.42 -26.36 -11.40
C ASP A 422 22.22 -26.25 -10.42
N TYR A 423 21.15 -25.56 -10.84
CA TYR A 423 19.96 -25.26 -10.04
C TYR A 423 20.24 -24.39 -8.80
N THR A 424 21.38 -23.70 -8.76
CA THR A 424 21.62 -22.66 -7.75
C THR A 424 21.14 -21.30 -8.26
N ILE A 425 20.81 -20.39 -7.35
CA ILE A 425 20.48 -18.99 -7.71
C ILE A 425 21.56 -18.09 -7.12
N THR A 426 22.15 -17.25 -7.96
CA THR A 426 23.13 -16.24 -7.52
C THR A 426 22.41 -15.16 -6.73
N ILE A 427 22.91 -14.82 -5.54
CA ILE A 427 22.35 -13.72 -4.74
C ILE A 427 23.01 -12.40 -5.21
N PRO A 428 22.22 -11.39 -5.64
CA PRO A 428 22.74 -10.07 -5.98
C PRO A 428 23.58 -9.49 -4.84
N ALA A 429 24.67 -8.81 -5.19
CA ALA A 429 25.61 -8.27 -4.20
C ALA A 429 24.95 -7.40 -3.11
N PRO A 430 23.97 -6.52 -3.40
CA PRO A 430 23.32 -5.71 -2.37
C PRO A 430 22.52 -6.50 -1.34
N LEU A 431 22.06 -7.72 -1.67
CA LEU A 431 21.25 -8.55 -0.76
C LEU A 431 22.10 -9.42 0.17
N ARG A 432 23.37 -9.69 -0.18
CA ARG A 432 24.25 -10.60 0.58
C ARG A 432 24.42 -10.20 2.05
N PRO A 433 24.60 -8.90 2.42
CA PRO A 433 24.71 -8.50 3.82
C PRO A 433 23.48 -8.85 4.66
N PHE A 434 22.31 -8.96 4.04
CA PHE A 434 21.05 -9.34 4.70
C PHE A 434 20.78 -10.85 4.67
N MET A 435 21.65 -11.64 4.02
CA MET A 435 21.56 -13.09 3.89
C MET A 435 22.81 -13.80 4.42
N ARG A 436 23.44 -13.25 5.48
CA ARG A 436 24.66 -13.79 6.11
C ARG A 436 25.82 -13.97 5.12
N ASP A 437 25.98 -13.00 4.22
CA ASP A 437 26.99 -12.96 3.15
C ASP A 437 26.97 -14.16 2.19
N LYS A 438 25.85 -14.88 2.17
CA LYS A 438 25.63 -16.00 1.25
C LYS A 438 25.68 -15.49 -0.20
N LYS A 439 26.41 -16.21 -1.04
CA LYS A 439 26.56 -15.86 -2.47
C LYS A 439 25.55 -16.57 -3.37
N ARG A 440 25.01 -17.72 -2.94
CA ARG A 440 24.11 -18.55 -3.73
C ARG A 440 23.06 -19.23 -2.85
N ILE A 441 21.84 -19.35 -3.38
CA ILE A 441 20.79 -20.23 -2.86
C ILE A 441 20.95 -21.59 -3.53
N SER A 442 20.91 -22.67 -2.75
CA SER A 442 21.05 -24.04 -3.25
C SER A 442 19.97 -24.95 -2.68
N ARG A 443 19.81 -26.12 -3.29
CA ARG A 443 18.85 -27.13 -2.83
C ARG A 443 19.04 -27.47 -1.34
N LYS A 444 17.92 -27.54 -0.61
CA LYS A 444 17.88 -28.03 0.77
C LYS A 444 17.12 -29.35 0.87
N LYS A 445 17.61 -30.29 1.68
CA LYS A 445 16.90 -31.54 2.02
C LYS A 445 15.80 -31.36 3.09
N LEU A 446 15.47 -30.10 3.44
CA LEU A 446 14.76 -29.75 4.67
C LEU A 446 13.25 -29.94 4.62
N LEU A 447 12.59 -29.77 3.47
CA LEU A 447 11.14 -29.94 3.39
C LEU A 447 10.79 -31.42 3.16
N PRO A 448 10.17 -32.11 4.14
CA PRO A 448 9.63 -33.44 3.90
C PRO A 448 8.48 -33.34 2.89
N GLU A 449 8.35 -34.33 2.01
CA GLU A 449 7.14 -34.49 1.21
C GLU A 449 5.95 -34.72 2.15
N LEU A 450 4.97 -33.81 2.14
CA LEU A 450 3.73 -34.02 2.87
C LEU A 450 2.80 -34.91 2.04
N LYS A 451 2.41 -36.04 2.61
CA LYS A 451 1.30 -36.87 2.10
C LYS A 451 0.09 -36.59 2.97
N LEU A 452 -0.98 -36.10 2.36
CA LEU A 452 -2.28 -35.99 3.05
C LEU A 452 -2.74 -37.39 3.43
N THR A 453 -3.24 -37.54 4.65
CA THR A 453 -3.82 -38.81 5.11
C THR A 453 -5.19 -38.99 4.45
N LYS A 454 -5.58 -40.23 4.14
CA LYS A 454 -6.86 -40.58 3.48
C LYS A 454 -8.12 -40.03 4.18
N ARG A 455 -8.02 -39.63 5.44
CA ARG A 455 -9.13 -39.06 6.21
C ARG A 455 -9.49 -37.64 5.75
N LEU A 456 -8.50 -36.86 5.32
CA LEU A 456 -8.71 -35.49 4.81
C LEU A 456 -9.25 -35.46 3.37
N THR A 457 -9.04 -36.51 2.59
CA THR A 457 -9.60 -36.64 1.23
C THR A 457 -11.09 -36.99 1.22
N GLN A 458 -11.68 -37.42 2.35
CA GLN A 458 -13.11 -37.76 2.44
C GLN A 458 -14.00 -36.57 2.83
N GLU A 459 -13.46 -35.52 3.45
CA GLU A 459 -14.21 -34.29 3.76
C GLU A 459 -14.51 -33.44 2.49
N GLU A 460 -14.07 -33.89 1.30
CA GLU A 460 -14.19 -33.19 0.01
C GLU A 460 -15.48 -33.50 -0.79
N ILE A 461 -16.52 -34.11 -0.20
CA ILE A 461 -17.78 -34.46 -0.92
C ILE A 461 -19.06 -33.80 -0.36
N CYS A 462 -19.01 -32.98 0.71
CA CYS A 462 -20.21 -32.30 1.24
C CYS A 462 -20.26 -30.81 0.92
#